data_AF-A0A8B6E9P9-F1
#
_entry.id   AF-A0A8B6E9P9-F1
#
_cell.length_a   1.000
_cell.length_b   1.000
_cell.length_c   1.000
_cell.angle_alpha   90.00
_cell.angle_beta   90.00
_cell.angle_gamma   90.00
#
_symmetry.space_group_name_H-M   'P 1'
#
loop_
_entity.id
_entity.type
_entity.pdbx_description
1 polymer ?
#
loop_
_entity_poly.entity_id
_entity_poly.type
_entity_poly.pdbx_seq_one_letter_code
_entity_poly.pdbx_strand_id
1 'polypeptide(L)'
;MDPVNDKNISEDNNYSQSFPIMGINIGVGVLALILNFTVFTVFITSKELRLNLFYRLLFVIYLFHGLSSLAIVVEYYIFLYKTNVKILCTMIPVLLSGMRMASILQTCIVAADRFQASLLLTKSVLHRRRSKLGKVSIILCLSVFLIFTIIGGVSGTDNCVSKQFYGNATGLISQLSGFWILIGIFLVEVPLCIATFVNIKKACTIIGVHINLMSYQRTRNDSEGNICAIYPPPTVQGNMKLKIQALKVLTLLVTTHVLIFIPQVVMVVIVRLTNDTRDHFYDYGVLLQCLNYLIDPIMCFLTVKPYQKAFSMLLINCPCNQLSYLCQLFKPHK
;
A
#
# COMPACT_ATOMS: atom_id res chain seq x y z
N MET A 1 33.03 45.79 24.02
CA MET A 1 31.62 45.41 23.78
C MET A 1 31.58 44.93 22.35
N ASP A 2 31.67 43.62 22.17
CA ASP A 2 31.51 43.03 20.84
C ASP A 2 30.03 43.06 20.47
N PRO A 3 29.67 43.44 19.23
CA PRO A 3 28.29 43.43 18.80
C PRO A 3 27.76 41.99 18.86
N VAL A 4 26.70 41.79 19.64
CA VAL A 4 25.94 40.55 19.68
C VAL A 4 25.48 40.23 18.26
N ASN A 5 25.95 39.09 17.75
CA ASN A 5 25.65 38.61 16.42
C ASN A 5 24.21 38.05 16.42
N ASP A 6 23.23 38.87 16.06
CA ASP A 6 21.78 38.56 16.03
C ASP A 6 21.37 37.39 15.09
N LYS A 7 22.33 36.71 14.45
CA LYS A 7 22.06 35.56 13.58
C LYS A 7 21.60 34.29 14.29
N ASN A 8 21.69 34.22 15.62
CA ASN A 8 21.26 33.04 16.37
C ASN A 8 19.79 33.05 16.81
N ILE A 9 19.04 34.13 16.58
CA ILE A 9 17.63 34.24 17.02
C ILE A 9 16.64 33.76 15.94
N SER A 10 17.08 33.56 14.69
CA SER A 10 16.19 33.13 13.60
C SER A 10 16.00 31.61 13.47
N GLU A 11 16.81 30.77 14.12
CA GLU A 11 16.67 29.30 14.01
C GLU A 11 15.57 28.72 14.91
N ASP A 12 15.25 29.37 16.03
CA ASP A 12 14.26 28.85 16.99
C ASP A 12 12.80 28.98 16.52
N ASN A 13 12.50 29.89 15.58
CA ASN A 13 11.12 30.10 15.11
C ASN A 13 10.66 29.03 14.08
N ASN A 14 11.59 28.37 13.37
CA ASN A 14 11.24 27.38 12.34
C ASN A 14 10.83 26.03 12.92
N TYR A 15 11.28 25.65 14.12
CA TYR A 15 10.91 24.37 14.75
C TYR A 15 9.43 24.30 15.15
N SER A 16 8.79 25.45 15.41
CA SER A 16 7.39 25.52 15.84
C SER A 16 6.40 25.01 14.77
N GLN A 17 6.74 25.09 13.48
CA GLN A 17 5.87 24.69 12.37
C GLN A 17 5.96 23.19 12.02
N SER A 18 6.98 22.48 12.48
CA SER A 18 7.20 21.05 12.18
C SER A 18 6.39 20.11 13.09
N PHE A 19 6.04 20.57 14.29
CA PHE A 19 5.30 19.78 15.29
C PHE A 19 3.91 19.30 14.83
N PRO A 20 3.06 20.13 14.18
CA PRO A 20 1.76 19.67 13.70
C PRO A 20 1.88 18.57 12.65
N ILE A 21 2.82 18.69 11.71
CA ILE A 21 3.00 17.73 10.61
C ILE A 21 3.52 16.38 11.15
N MET A 22 4.46 16.42 12.09
CA MET A 22 4.90 15.23 12.84
C MET A 22 3.72 14.51 13.49
N GLY A 23 2.87 15.24 14.23
CA GLY A 23 1.69 14.67 14.89
C GLY A 23 0.74 13.99 13.89
N ILE A 24 0.53 14.62 12.73
CA ILE A 24 -0.27 14.06 11.64
C ILE A 24 0.39 12.77 11.09
N ASN A 25 1.69 12.80 10.81
CA ASN A 25 2.42 11.64 10.28
C ASN A 25 2.35 10.43 11.23
N ILE A 26 2.57 10.65 12.53
CA ILE A 26 2.45 9.61 13.55
C ILE A 26 1.01 9.10 13.63
N GLY A 27 0.03 10.00 13.70
CA GLY A 27 -1.39 9.63 13.78
C GLY A 27 -1.86 8.81 12.58
N VAL A 28 -1.52 9.23 11.36
CA VAL A 28 -1.84 8.51 10.12
C VAL A 28 -1.12 7.16 10.08
N GLY A 29 0.16 7.11 10.45
CA GLY A 29 0.94 5.87 10.51
C GLY A 29 0.35 4.84 11.47
N VAL A 30 0.01 5.27 12.68
CA VAL A 30 -0.63 4.40 13.70
C VAL A 30 -2.01 3.93 13.23
N LEU A 31 -2.84 4.83 12.70
CA LEU A 31 -4.16 4.47 12.18
C LEU A 31 -4.06 3.43 11.07
N ALA A 32 -3.11 3.60 10.15
CA ALA A 32 -2.89 2.63 9.10
C ALA A 32 -2.44 1.26 9.63
N LEU A 33 -1.55 1.22 10.63
CA LEU A 33 -1.14 -0.04 11.25
C LEU A 33 -2.33 -0.77 11.87
N ILE A 34 -3.18 -0.06 12.61
CA ILE A 34 -4.39 -0.63 13.21
C ILE A 34 -5.31 -1.20 12.13
N LEU A 35 -5.56 -0.43 11.07
CA LEU A 35 -6.44 -0.86 9.99
C LEU A 35 -5.87 -2.04 9.20
N ASN A 36 -4.58 -2.02 8.84
CA ASN A 36 -3.93 -3.14 8.15
C ASN A 36 -3.89 -4.40 9.02
N PHE A 37 -3.67 -4.26 10.34
CA PHE A 37 -3.69 -5.37 11.28
C PHE A 37 -5.09 -5.97 11.40
N THR A 38 -6.11 -5.12 11.43
CA THR A 38 -7.51 -5.54 11.45
C THR A 38 -7.85 -6.29 10.17
N VAL A 39 -7.44 -5.78 9.00
CA VAL A 39 -7.66 -6.49 7.73
C VAL A 39 -6.96 -7.84 7.73
N PHE A 40 -5.69 -7.88 8.08
CA PHE A 40 -4.92 -9.11 8.18
C PHE A 40 -5.61 -10.16 9.08
N THR A 41 -6.08 -9.72 10.26
CA THR A 41 -6.80 -10.57 11.22
C THR A 41 -8.08 -11.13 10.60
N VAL A 42 -8.88 -10.30 9.92
CA VAL A 42 -10.08 -10.76 9.19
C VAL A 42 -9.73 -11.81 8.13
N PHE A 43 -8.67 -11.59 7.36
CA PHE A 43 -8.27 -12.52 6.29
C PHE A 43 -7.78 -13.87 6.83
N ILE A 44 -7.23 -13.94 8.04
CA ILE A 44 -6.80 -15.19 8.67
C ILE A 44 -7.97 -15.93 9.34
N THR A 45 -8.83 -15.18 10.04
CA THR A 45 -9.94 -15.73 10.83
C THR A 45 -11.10 -16.21 9.95
N SER A 46 -11.43 -15.49 8.87
CA SER A 46 -12.52 -15.86 7.96
C SER A 46 -12.16 -17.07 7.09
N LYS A 47 -12.96 -18.14 7.17
CA LYS A 47 -12.79 -19.35 6.35
C LYS A 47 -12.83 -19.06 4.84
N GLU A 48 -13.67 -18.11 4.42
CA GLU A 48 -13.83 -17.74 3.01
C GLU A 48 -12.63 -16.93 2.48
N LEU A 49 -12.09 -16.03 3.30
CA LEU A 49 -10.99 -15.14 2.90
C LEU A 49 -9.62 -15.79 3.05
N ARG A 50 -9.48 -16.81 3.92
CA ARG A 50 -8.23 -17.54 4.17
C ARG A 50 -7.58 -18.11 2.90
N LEU A 51 -8.37 -18.41 1.88
CA LEU A 51 -7.86 -18.94 0.60
C LEU A 51 -7.14 -17.88 -0.26
N ASN A 52 -7.30 -16.59 0.04
CA ASN A 52 -6.67 -15.50 -0.71
C ASN A 52 -5.27 -15.21 -0.17
N LEU A 53 -4.29 -16.07 -0.48
CA LEU A 53 -2.89 -15.92 -0.05
C LEU A 53 -2.29 -14.58 -0.47
N PHE A 54 -2.60 -14.08 -1.67
CA PHE A 54 -2.00 -12.84 -2.17
C PHE A 54 -2.36 -11.60 -1.33
N TYR A 55 -3.62 -11.49 -0.88
CA TYR A 55 -4.05 -10.39 0.00
C TYR A 55 -3.42 -10.52 1.39
N ARG A 56 -3.32 -11.74 1.93
CA ARG A 56 -2.65 -11.97 3.23
C ARG A 56 -1.21 -11.48 3.17
N LEU A 57 -0.47 -11.87 2.14
CA LEU A 57 0.91 -11.43 1.96
C LEU A 57 0.99 -9.90 1.78
N LEU A 58 0.07 -9.30 1.01
CA LEU A 58 0.01 -7.85 0.83
C LEU A 58 -0.14 -7.11 2.18
N PHE A 59 -1.09 -7.52 3.02
CA PHE A 59 -1.30 -6.88 4.33
C PHE A 59 -0.16 -7.12 5.32
N VAL A 60 0.51 -8.28 5.24
CA VAL A 60 1.75 -8.50 6.01
C VAL A 60 2.83 -7.52 5.58
N ILE A 61 3.03 -7.36 4.27
CA ILE A 61 4.01 -6.40 3.75
C ILE A 61 3.65 -4.98 4.20
N TYR A 62 2.37 -4.58 4.15
CA TYR A 62 1.95 -3.26 4.64
C TYR A 62 2.14 -3.07 6.15
N LEU A 63 1.97 -4.11 6.96
CA LEU A 63 2.28 -4.03 8.39
C LEU A 63 3.76 -3.76 8.63
N PHE A 64 4.65 -4.53 7.98
CA PHE A 64 6.08 -4.32 8.10
C PHE A 64 6.52 -2.97 7.51
N HIS A 65 5.90 -2.56 6.40
CA HIS A 65 6.14 -1.25 5.78
C HIS A 65 5.72 -0.13 6.74
N GLY A 66 4.49 -0.16 7.25
CA GLY A 66 3.99 0.84 8.20
C GLY A 66 4.82 0.91 9.48
N LEU A 67 5.27 -0.23 10.01
CA LEU A 67 6.14 -0.28 11.20
C LEU A 67 7.49 0.36 10.91
N SER A 68 8.09 0.05 9.76
CA SER A 68 9.37 0.63 9.35
C SER A 68 9.25 2.14 9.11
N SER A 69 8.17 2.59 8.45
CA SER A 69 7.86 4.01 8.25
C SER A 69 7.66 4.74 9.57
N LEU A 70 6.90 4.16 10.50
CA LEU A 70 6.67 4.78 11.81
C LEU A 70 7.96 4.86 12.62
N ALA A 71 8.82 3.84 12.55
CA ALA A 71 10.14 3.87 13.17
C ALA A 71 10.99 5.02 12.63
N ILE A 72 10.98 5.26 11.31
CA ILE A 72 11.67 6.41 10.69
C ILE A 72 11.12 7.73 11.20
N VAL A 73 9.79 7.88 11.21
CA VAL A 73 9.14 9.11 11.68
C VAL A 73 9.53 9.39 13.12
N VAL A 74 9.45 8.38 13.98
CA VAL A 74 9.85 8.49 15.39
C VAL A 74 11.33 8.83 15.52
N GLU A 75 12.21 8.17 14.77
CA GLU A 75 13.65 8.43 14.78
C GLU A 75 13.99 9.86 14.31
N TYR A 76 13.38 10.28 13.20
CA TYR A 76 13.54 11.61 12.62
C TYR A 76 13.12 12.69 13.62
N TYR A 77 11.89 12.63 14.13
CA TYR A 77 11.33 13.74 14.90
C TYR A 77 11.68 13.71 16.39
N ILE A 78 11.81 12.53 17.01
CA ILE A 78 12.09 12.43 18.45
C ILE A 78 13.59 12.48 18.72
N PHE A 79 14.38 11.79 17.89
CA PHE A 79 15.81 11.67 18.12
C PHE A 79 16.63 12.67 17.30
N LEU A 80 16.00 13.54 16.49
CA LEU A 80 16.65 14.58 15.67
C LEU A 80 17.84 14.04 14.86
N TYR A 81 17.70 12.83 14.30
CA TYR A 81 18.78 12.12 13.61
C TYR A 81 20.05 11.81 14.43
N LYS A 82 20.02 11.94 15.76
CA LYS A 82 21.17 11.67 16.64
C LYS A 82 21.28 10.19 17.04
N THR A 83 20.78 9.29 16.22
CA THR A 83 21.00 7.86 16.41
C THR A 83 22.43 7.52 16.02
N ASN A 84 23.28 7.31 17.04
CA ASN A 84 24.67 6.86 16.86
C ASN A 84 24.77 5.38 16.42
N VAL A 85 23.63 4.73 16.18
CA VAL A 85 23.55 3.31 15.83
C VAL A 85 23.64 3.19 14.31
N LYS A 86 24.88 3.09 13.78
CA LYS A 86 25.16 2.97 12.34
C LYS A 86 24.29 1.94 11.61
N ILE A 87 23.99 0.82 12.27
CA ILE A 87 23.18 -0.24 11.67
C ILE A 87 21.73 0.20 11.42
N LEU A 88 21.15 1.08 12.25
CA LEU A 88 19.80 1.63 12.02
C LEU A 88 19.81 2.57 10.81
N CYS A 89 20.84 3.43 10.70
CA CYS A 89 21.03 4.33 9.56
C CYS A 89 21.05 3.61 8.21
N THR A 90 21.63 2.40 8.17
CA THR A 90 21.69 1.60 6.94
C THR A 90 20.46 0.71 6.76
N MET A 91 20.00 0.04 7.82
CA MET A 91 18.94 -0.96 7.70
C MET A 91 17.58 -0.32 7.42
N ILE A 92 17.27 0.80 8.05
CA ILE A 92 15.93 1.36 8.01
C ILE A 92 15.52 1.85 6.59
N PRO A 93 16.34 2.64 5.87
CA PRO A 93 16.01 3.05 4.49
C PRO A 93 15.92 1.85 3.53
N VAL A 94 16.72 0.83 3.78
CA VAL A 94 16.77 -0.42 3.00
C VAL A 94 15.52 -1.25 3.22
N LEU A 95 15.11 -1.42 4.48
CA LEU A 95 13.84 -2.04 4.87
C LEU A 95 12.67 -1.28 4.24
N LEU A 96 12.65 0.05 4.34
CA LEU A 96 11.60 0.87 3.76
C LEU A 96 11.49 0.68 2.24
N SER A 97 12.62 0.76 1.54
CA SER A 97 12.66 0.63 0.07
C SER A 97 12.29 -0.78 -0.38
N GLY A 98 12.81 -1.81 0.32
CA GLY A 98 12.49 -3.21 0.04
C GLY A 98 11.02 -3.54 0.28
N MET A 99 10.45 -3.07 1.41
CA MET A 99 9.03 -3.26 1.73
C MET A 99 8.12 -2.52 0.76
N ARG A 100 8.49 -1.30 0.36
CA ARG A 100 7.79 -0.54 -0.69
C ARG A 100 7.77 -1.32 -2.00
N MET A 101 8.91 -1.83 -2.45
CA MET A 101 8.99 -2.58 -3.71
C MET A 101 8.20 -3.89 -3.65
N ALA A 102 8.30 -4.60 -2.52
CA ALA A 102 7.53 -5.81 -2.29
C ALA A 102 6.02 -5.54 -2.30
N SER A 103 5.57 -4.41 -1.75
CA SER A 103 4.14 -4.08 -1.71
C SER A 103 3.59 -3.76 -3.10
N ILE A 104 4.33 -2.99 -3.90
CA ILE A 104 3.96 -2.68 -5.29
C ILE A 104 3.91 -3.94 -6.14
N LEU A 105 4.96 -4.75 -6.09
CA LEU A 105 5.00 -6.03 -6.80
C LEU A 105 3.82 -6.91 -6.40
N GLN A 106 3.51 -6.97 -5.10
CA GLN A 106 2.40 -7.75 -4.60
C GLN A 106 1.04 -7.20 -5.08
N THR A 107 0.87 -5.89 -5.13
CA THR A 107 -0.30 -5.23 -5.71
C THR A 107 -0.44 -5.56 -7.20
N CYS A 108 0.65 -5.57 -7.97
CA CYS A 108 0.66 -6.02 -9.37
C CYS A 108 0.26 -7.49 -9.50
N ILE A 109 0.76 -8.37 -8.62
CA ILE A 109 0.40 -9.81 -8.60
C ILE A 109 -1.08 -9.99 -8.28
N VAL A 110 -1.60 -9.27 -7.28
CA VAL A 110 -3.03 -9.28 -6.95
C VAL A 110 -3.85 -8.82 -8.16
N ALA A 111 -3.42 -7.76 -8.85
CA ALA A 111 -4.09 -7.27 -10.04
C ALA A 111 -4.09 -8.31 -11.17
N ALA A 112 -2.95 -8.95 -11.42
CA ALA A 112 -2.80 -10.00 -12.42
C ALA A 112 -3.62 -11.26 -12.10
N ASP A 113 -3.67 -11.71 -10.83
CA ASP A 113 -4.51 -12.85 -10.42
C ASP A 113 -5.99 -12.53 -10.67
N ARG A 114 -6.44 -11.33 -10.29
CA ARG A 114 -7.81 -10.89 -10.53
C ARG A 114 -8.13 -10.73 -12.03
N PHE A 115 -7.13 -10.39 -12.84
CA PHE A 115 -7.24 -10.40 -14.30
C PHE A 115 -7.48 -11.83 -14.82
N GLN A 116 -6.60 -12.77 -14.47
CA GLN A 116 -6.73 -14.17 -14.92
C GLN A 116 -8.00 -14.85 -14.40
N ALA A 117 -8.37 -14.61 -13.13
CA ALA A 117 -9.59 -15.12 -12.52
C ALA A 117 -10.86 -14.62 -13.19
N SER A 118 -10.83 -13.46 -13.84
CA SER A 118 -11.99 -12.95 -14.57
C SER A 118 -12.17 -13.61 -15.94
N LEU A 119 -11.06 -13.99 -16.59
CA LEU A 119 -11.02 -14.65 -17.90
C LEU A 119 -11.38 -16.13 -17.80
N LEU A 120 -10.93 -16.79 -16.74
CA LEU A 120 -11.15 -18.23 -16.55
C LEU A 120 -12.52 -18.47 -15.88
N LEU A 121 -13.46 -19.05 -16.63
CA LEU A 121 -14.79 -19.43 -16.12
C LEU A 121 -14.77 -20.70 -15.26
N THR A 122 -13.70 -21.50 -15.31
CA THR A 122 -13.61 -22.80 -14.63
C THR A 122 -12.88 -22.72 -13.27
N LYS A 123 -13.63 -22.95 -12.17
CA LYS A 123 -13.16 -22.80 -10.78
C LYS A 123 -12.03 -23.78 -10.39
N SER A 124 -12.00 -25.00 -10.94
CA SER A 124 -11.08 -26.08 -10.52
C SER A 124 -9.63 -25.83 -10.96
N VAL A 125 -9.42 -25.43 -12.22
CA VAL A 125 -8.09 -25.08 -12.75
C VAL A 125 -7.50 -23.86 -12.03
N LEU A 126 -8.36 -22.92 -11.64
CA LEU A 126 -7.96 -21.71 -10.93
C LEU A 126 -7.38 -22.00 -9.53
N HIS A 127 -7.96 -22.96 -8.79
CA HIS A 127 -7.55 -23.23 -7.42
C HIS A 127 -6.14 -23.83 -7.33
N ARG A 128 -5.84 -24.84 -8.17
CA ARG A 128 -4.52 -25.48 -8.20
C ARG A 128 -3.42 -24.51 -8.65
N ARG A 129 -3.75 -23.60 -9.58
CA ARG A 129 -2.82 -22.57 -10.06
C ARG A 129 -2.51 -21.53 -8.97
N ARG A 130 -3.51 -21.09 -8.22
CA ARG A 130 -3.36 -20.10 -7.14
C ARG A 130 -2.45 -20.56 -6.01
N SER A 131 -2.53 -21.82 -5.61
CA SER A 131 -1.63 -22.36 -4.56
C SER A 131 -0.16 -22.31 -4.98
N LYS A 132 0.14 -22.69 -6.23
CA LYS A 132 1.51 -22.62 -6.79
C LYS A 132 1.99 -21.18 -6.96
N LEU A 133 1.19 -20.33 -7.59
CA LEU A 133 1.52 -18.90 -7.79
C LEU A 133 1.70 -18.17 -6.46
N GLY A 134 0.94 -18.55 -5.44
CA GLY A 134 1.09 -18.02 -4.09
C GLY A 134 2.48 -18.25 -3.50
N LYS A 135 3.02 -19.46 -3.62
CA LYS A 135 4.38 -19.78 -3.17
C LYS A 135 5.44 -19.01 -3.97
N VAL A 136 5.25 -18.92 -5.29
CA VAL A 136 6.16 -18.16 -6.17
C VAL A 136 6.14 -16.66 -5.81
N SER A 137 4.98 -16.10 -5.51
CA SER A 137 4.82 -14.70 -5.07
C SER A 137 5.55 -14.43 -3.76
N ILE A 138 5.47 -15.34 -2.77
CA ILE A 138 6.25 -15.23 -1.53
C ILE A 138 7.75 -15.24 -1.84
N ILE A 139 8.22 -16.19 -2.65
CA ILE A 139 9.64 -16.28 -3.04
C ILE A 139 10.07 -14.99 -3.74
N LEU A 140 9.28 -14.49 -4.68
CA LEU A 140 9.59 -13.27 -5.42
C LEU A 140 9.66 -12.05 -4.50
N CYS A 141 8.72 -11.88 -3.57
CA CYS A 141 8.77 -10.80 -2.56
C CYS A 141 10.02 -10.91 -1.67
N LEU A 142 10.37 -12.12 -1.22
CA LEU A 142 11.58 -12.36 -0.44
C LEU A 142 12.86 -12.10 -1.24
N SER A 143 12.90 -12.48 -2.53
CA SER A 143 14.02 -12.21 -3.42
C SER A 143 14.19 -10.71 -3.68
N VAL A 144 13.10 -9.97 -3.93
CA VAL A 144 13.16 -8.51 -4.06
C VAL A 144 13.68 -7.89 -2.78
N PHE A 145 13.15 -8.29 -1.63
CA PHE A 145 13.63 -7.82 -0.33
C PHE A 145 15.12 -8.10 -0.12
N LEU A 146 15.58 -9.31 -0.45
CA LEU A 146 16.98 -9.71 -0.35
C LEU A 146 17.88 -8.88 -1.29
N ILE A 147 17.45 -8.66 -2.53
CA ILE A 147 18.19 -7.83 -3.50
C ILE A 147 18.36 -6.40 -2.97
N PHE A 148 17.28 -5.78 -2.48
CA PHE A 148 17.36 -4.44 -1.89
C PHE A 148 18.24 -4.42 -0.64
N THR A 149 18.20 -5.48 0.17
CA THR A 149 19.07 -5.63 1.35
C THR A 149 20.55 -5.69 0.95
N ILE A 150 20.88 -6.45 -0.10
CA ILE A 150 22.25 -6.56 -0.61
C ILE A 150 22.72 -5.22 -1.18
N ILE A 151 21.94 -4.60 -2.08
CA ILE A 151 22.34 -3.34 -2.73
C ILE A 151 22.44 -2.20 -1.70
N GLY A 152 21.50 -2.14 -0.77
CA GLY A 152 21.45 -1.15 0.29
C GLY A 152 22.53 -1.33 1.37
N GLY A 153 22.88 -2.57 1.72
CA GLY A 153 23.94 -2.87 2.68
C GLY A 153 25.33 -2.48 2.18
N VAL A 154 25.57 -2.52 0.86
CA VAL A 154 26.85 -2.14 0.25
C VAL A 154 27.08 -0.62 0.27
N SER A 155 26.03 0.18 0.42
CA SER A 155 26.09 1.65 0.34
C SER A 155 26.18 2.37 1.69
N GLY A 156 26.46 1.63 2.78
CA GLY A 156 26.44 2.13 4.15
C GLY A 156 27.37 3.33 4.38
N THR A 157 26.78 4.46 4.78
CA THR A 157 27.51 5.67 5.23
C THR A 157 27.56 5.76 6.74
N ASP A 158 28.66 6.28 7.29
CA ASP A 158 28.90 6.34 8.74
C ASP A 158 27.92 7.23 9.53
N ASN A 159 27.15 8.10 8.85
CA ASN A 159 26.15 8.97 9.48
C ASN A 159 24.77 8.79 8.85
N CYS A 160 23.73 8.72 9.69
CA CYS A 160 22.31 8.83 9.31
C CYS A 160 21.99 10.16 8.60
N VAL A 161 22.76 11.21 8.91
CA VAL A 161 22.56 12.56 8.40
C VAL A 161 23.22 12.69 7.03
N SER A 162 22.37 12.66 6.00
CA SER A 162 22.28 13.71 4.97
C SER A 162 23.49 14.04 4.08
N LYS A 163 24.70 13.50 4.28
CA LYS A 163 25.80 13.71 3.30
C LYS A 163 25.49 13.09 1.94
N GLN A 164 24.63 12.07 1.88
CA GLN A 164 24.14 11.55 0.60
C GLN A 164 23.07 12.45 -0.06
N PHE A 165 22.27 13.19 0.72
CA PHE A 165 21.15 13.99 0.20
C PHE A 165 21.45 15.46 -0.03
N TYR A 166 22.33 16.05 0.79
CA TYR A 166 22.58 17.49 0.84
C TYR A 166 24.06 17.88 0.77
N GLY A 167 24.98 16.91 0.76
CA GLY A 167 26.38 17.17 0.47
C GLY A 167 26.62 17.25 -1.05
N ASN A 168 27.62 18.05 -1.47
CA ASN A 168 28.28 17.92 -2.77
C ASN A 168 28.88 16.51 -2.90
N ALA A 169 28.02 15.52 -3.15
CA ALA A 169 28.39 14.13 -3.31
C ALA A 169 29.09 13.99 -4.66
N THR A 170 30.42 14.04 -4.66
CA THR A 170 31.21 13.92 -5.88
C THR A 170 31.11 12.51 -6.47
N GLY A 171 30.82 12.45 -7.77
CA GLY A 171 30.93 11.25 -8.61
C GLY A 171 29.95 10.12 -8.28
N LEU A 172 30.37 9.17 -7.46
CA LEU A 172 29.75 7.84 -7.34
C LEU A 172 28.42 7.85 -6.57
N ILE A 173 28.32 8.66 -5.52
CA ILE A 173 27.11 8.72 -4.67
C ILE A 173 25.96 9.46 -5.39
N SER A 174 26.27 10.49 -6.16
CA SER A 174 25.29 11.17 -7.03
C SER A 174 24.77 10.20 -8.12
N GLN A 175 25.66 9.42 -8.75
CA GLN A 175 25.27 8.39 -9.72
C GLN A 175 24.40 7.29 -9.09
N LEU A 176 24.73 6.84 -7.88
CA LEU A 176 23.91 5.88 -7.14
C LEU A 176 22.52 6.43 -6.82
N SER A 177 22.40 7.71 -6.47
CA SER A 177 21.10 8.35 -6.20
C SER A 177 20.20 8.43 -7.45
N GLY A 178 20.78 8.77 -8.61
CA GLY A 178 20.06 8.75 -9.89
C GLY A 178 19.66 7.32 -10.30
N PHE A 179 20.52 6.34 -10.02
CA PHE A 179 20.22 4.92 -10.21
C PHE A 179 19.02 4.46 -9.37
N TRP A 180 18.92 4.88 -8.10
CA TRP A 180 17.76 4.58 -7.27
C TRP A 180 16.46 5.22 -7.76
N ILE A 181 16.53 6.45 -8.29
CA ILE A 181 15.37 7.10 -8.92
C ILE A 181 14.93 6.31 -10.16
N LEU A 182 15.88 5.91 -11.01
CA LEU A 182 15.59 5.11 -12.21
C LEU A 182 15.02 3.74 -11.84
N ILE A 183 15.60 3.05 -10.85
CA ILE A 183 15.04 1.81 -10.29
C ILE A 183 13.61 2.05 -9.79
N GLY A 184 13.37 3.14 -9.06
CA GLY A 184 12.04 3.55 -8.63
C GLY A 184 11.09 3.64 -9.81
N ILE A 185 11.40 4.46 -10.81
CA ILE A 185 10.54 4.67 -11.97
C ILE A 185 10.30 3.35 -12.74
N PHE A 186 11.35 2.62 -13.08
CA PHE A 186 11.24 1.43 -13.93
C PHE A 186 10.70 0.19 -13.22
N LEU A 187 10.99 0.01 -11.93
CA LEU A 187 10.50 -1.15 -11.17
C LEU A 187 9.19 -0.89 -10.43
N VAL A 188 8.79 0.37 -10.22
CA VAL A 188 7.54 0.74 -9.54
C VAL A 188 6.51 1.31 -10.50
N GLU A 189 6.83 2.44 -11.12
CA GLU A 189 5.85 3.22 -11.88
C GLU A 189 5.44 2.50 -13.16
N VAL A 190 6.40 1.90 -13.87
CA VAL A 190 6.09 1.17 -15.11
C VAL A 190 5.16 -0.04 -14.84
N PRO A 191 5.43 -0.93 -13.87
CA PRO A 191 4.51 -2.02 -13.54
C PRO A 191 3.13 -1.55 -13.06
N LEU A 192 3.06 -0.47 -12.27
CA LEU A 192 1.79 0.11 -11.82
C LEU A 192 1.00 0.72 -12.99
N CYS A 193 1.66 1.47 -13.87
CA CYS A 193 1.06 2.02 -15.08
C CYS A 193 0.53 0.91 -16.01
N ILE A 194 1.31 -0.15 -16.22
CA ILE A 194 0.89 -1.32 -17.01
C ILE A 194 -0.32 -1.99 -16.34
N ALA A 195 -0.27 -2.22 -15.02
CA ALA A 195 -1.38 -2.82 -14.29
C ALA A 195 -2.65 -1.95 -14.36
N THR A 196 -2.50 -0.62 -14.24
CA THR A 196 -3.58 0.36 -14.38
C THR A 196 -4.20 0.29 -15.76
N PHE A 197 -3.38 0.36 -16.81
CA PHE A 197 -3.81 0.28 -18.20
C PHE A 197 -4.56 -1.04 -18.49
N VAL A 198 -4.03 -2.17 -18.03
CA VAL A 198 -4.66 -3.49 -18.18
C VAL A 198 -6.03 -3.52 -17.46
N ASN A 199 -6.12 -2.96 -16.26
CA ASN A 199 -7.37 -2.89 -15.50
C ASN A 199 -8.41 -1.97 -16.14
N ILE A 200 -8.00 -0.80 -16.65
CA ILE A 200 -8.87 0.14 -17.38
C ILE A 200 -9.40 -0.51 -18.65
N LYS A 201 -8.50 -1.07 -19.48
CA LYS A 201 -8.89 -1.75 -20.73
C LYS A 201 -9.92 -2.85 -20.46
N LYS A 202 -9.70 -3.66 -19.43
CA LYS A 202 -10.65 -4.70 -19.00
C LYS A 202 -11.98 -4.12 -18.52
N ALA A 203 -11.96 -3.02 -17.76
CA ALA A 203 -13.18 -2.37 -17.30
C ALA A 203 -14.02 -1.92 -18.50
N CYS A 204 -13.39 -1.28 -19.49
CA CYS A 204 -14.02 -0.90 -20.75
C CYS A 204 -14.58 -2.11 -21.50
N THR A 205 -13.85 -3.22 -21.61
CA THR A 205 -14.34 -4.44 -22.28
C THR A 205 -15.56 -5.03 -21.57
N ILE A 206 -15.53 -5.16 -20.24
CA ILE A 206 -16.66 -5.74 -19.50
C ILE A 206 -17.89 -4.83 -19.57
N ILE A 207 -17.69 -3.51 -19.48
CA ILE A 207 -18.77 -2.53 -19.62
C ILE A 207 -19.36 -2.58 -21.04
N GLY A 208 -18.51 -2.64 -22.08
CA GLY A 208 -18.95 -2.75 -23.47
C GLY A 208 -19.74 -4.02 -23.74
N VAL A 209 -19.27 -5.18 -23.25
CA VAL A 209 -20.02 -6.44 -23.33
C VAL A 209 -21.35 -6.31 -22.61
N HIS A 210 -21.39 -5.70 -21.42
CA HIS A 210 -22.63 -5.50 -20.68
C HIS A 210 -23.63 -4.60 -21.42
N ILE A 211 -23.17 -3.47 -21.99
CA ILE A 211 -24.01 -2.55 -22.77
C ILE A 211 -24.58 -3.26 -24.01
N ASN A 212 -23.76 -4.00 -24.74
CA ASN A 212 -24.21 -4.75 -25.93
C ASN A 212 -25.25 -5.81 -25.54
N LEU A 213 -25.05 -6.52 -24.44
CA LEU A 213 -25.99 -7.52 -23.94
C LEU A 213 -27.33 -6.90 -23.53
N MET A 214 -27.30 -5.76 -22.83
CA MET A 214 -28.50 -5.02 -22.43
C MET A 214 -29.21 -4.40 -23.64
N SER A 215 -28.46 -3.90 -24.62
CA SER A 215 -29.02 -3.36 -25.86
C SER A 215 -29.68 -4.44 -26.70
N TYR A 216 -29.05 -5.61 -26.84
CA TYR A 216 -29.61 -6.76 -27.55
C TYR A 216 -30.90 -7.26 -26.88
N GLN A 217 -30.95 -7.29 -25.55
CA GLN A 217 -32.16 -7.63 -24.82
C GLN A 217 -33.28 -6.61 -25.04
N ARG A 218 -32.94 -5.32 -25.06
CA ARG A 218 -33.91 -4.25 -25.29
C ARG A 218 -34.51 -4.35 -26.69
N THR A 219 -33.67 -4.44 -27.72
CA THR A 219 -34.16 -4.57 -29.11
C THR A 219 -34.97 -5.84 -29.30
N ARG A 220 -34.59 -6.96 -28.69
CA ARG A 220 -35.36 -8.21 -28.74
C ARG A 220 -36.72 -8.09 -28.06
N ASN A 221 -36.78 -7.50 -26.87
CA ASN A 221 -38.04 -7.29 -26.15
C ASN A 221 -38.99 -6.35 -26.90
N ASP A 222 -38.44 -5.33 -27.56
CA ASP A 222 -39.22 -4.40 -28.37
C ASP A 222 -39.74 -5.07 -29.67
N SER A 223 -39.00 -6.04 -30.23
CA SER A 223 -39.39 -6.75 -31.46
C SER A 223 -40.31 -7.97 -31.25
N GLU A 224 -40.22 -8.66 -30.11
CA GLU A 224 -40.90 -9.96 -29.88
C GLU A 224 -42.16 -9.88 -28.99
N GLY A 225 -42.71 -8.68 -28.77
CA GLY A 225 -44.03 -8.45 -28.16
C GLY A 225 -44.58 -9.58 -27.28
N ASN A 226 -44.21 -9.59 -25.99
CA ASN A 226 -44.66 -10.54 -24.96
C ASN A 226 -44.21 -12.02 -25.04
N ILE A 227 -43.37 -12.45 -25.97
CA ILE A 227 -42.83 -13.83 -25.91
C ILE A 227 -41.70 -13.87 -24.88
N CYS A 228 -42.05 -14.30 -23.66
CA CYS A 228 -41.17 -14.69 -22.54
C CYS A 228 -39.71 -14.25 -22.71
N ALA A 229 -39.41 -13.00 -22.31
CA ALA A 229 -38.05 -12.47 -22.32
C ALA A 229 -37.11 -13.47 -21.64
N ILE A 230 -36.23 -14.11 -22.42
CA ILE A 230 -35.17 -14.98 -21.92
C ILE A 230 -34.12 -14.05 -21.32
N TYR A 231 -34.41 -13.58 -20.10
CA TYR A 231 -33.44 -12.87 -19.30
C TYR A 231 -32.25 -13.80 -19.10
N PRO A 232 -31.00 -13.27 -19.13
CA PRO A 232 -29.86 -14.05 -18.75
C PRO A 232 -30.16 -14.54 -17.34
N PRO A 233 -29.98 -15.83 -17.05
CA PRO A 233 -30.40 -16.38 -15.77
C PRO A 233 -29.81 -15.51 -14.66
N PRO A 234 -30.58 -15.17 -13.61
CA PRO A 234 -30.20 -14.19 -12.59
C PRO A 234 -28.81 -14.49 -11.96
N THR A 235 -28.38 -15.74 -12.02
CA THR A 235 -27.04 -16.21 -11.67
C THR A 235 -25.92 -15.61 -12.53
N VAL A 236 -26.11 -15.39 -13.83
CA VAL A 236 -25.15 -14.74 -14.74
C VAL A 236 -25.06 -13.25 -14.43
N GLN A 237 -26.19 -12.58 -14.22
CA GLN A 237 -26.25 -11.15 -13.91
C GLN A 237 -25.61 -10.84 -12.54
N GLY A 238 -25.89 -11.67 -11.53
CA GLY A 238 -25.29 -11.56 -10.19
C GLY A 238 -23.76 -11.76 -10.21
N ASN A 239 -23.27 -12.77 -10.95
CA ASN A 239 -21.84 -13.01 -11.10
C ASN A 239 -21.13 -11.87 -11.84
N MET A 240 -21.77 -11.28 -12.86
CA MET A 240 -21.21 -10.15 -13.60
C MET A 240 -21.10 -8.90 -12.73
N LYS A 241 -22.12 -8.59 -11.91
CA LYS A 241 -22.09 -7.46 -10.97
C LYS A 241 -20.96 -7.57 -9.96
N LEU A 242 -20.73 -8.77 -9.41
CA LEU A 242 -19.61 -9.04 -8.49
C LEU A 242 -18.25 -8.88 -9.19
N LYS A 243 -18.11 -9.36 -10.44
CA LYS A 243 -16.88 -9.19 -11.23
C LYS A 243 -16.59 -7.71 -11.53
N ILE A 244 -17.60 -6.94 -11.91
CA ILE A 244 -17.49 -5.49 -12.15
C ILE A 244 -17.10 -4.77 -10.86
N GLN A 245 -17.75 -5.09 -9.74
CA GLN A 245 -17.43 -4.49 -8.45
C GLN A 245 -15.98 -4.76 -8.08
N ALA A 246 -15.53 -6.03 -8.14
CA ALA A 246 -14.15 -6.41 -7.83
C ALA A 246 -13.12 -5.70 -8.74
N LEU A 247 -13.45 -5.51 -10.02
CA LEU A 247 -12.58 -4.77 -10.94
C LEU A 247 -12.52 -3.28 -10.60
N LYS A 248 -13.65 -2.65 -10.26
CA LYS A 248 -13.69 -1.25 -9.82
C LYS A 248 -12.81 -1.03 -8.59
N VAL A 249 -12.84 -1.93 -7.61
CA VAL A 249 -11.97 -1.87 -6.42
C VAL A 249 -10.52 -1.85 -6.84
N LEU A 250 -10.15 -2.80 -7.70
CA LEU A 250 -8.78 -3.01 -8.08
C LEU A 250 -8.25 -1.82 -8.91
N THR A 251 -9.05 -1.34 -9.87
CA THR A 251 -8.70 -0.13 -10.62
C THR A 251 -8.52 1.05 -9.68
N LEU A 252 -9.45 1.28 -8.75
CA LEU A 252 -9.35 2.39 -7.82
C LEU A 252 -8.11 2.25 -6.93
N LEU A 253 -7.82 1.05 -6.41
CA LEU A 253 -6.63 0.79 -5.60
C LEU A 253 -5.32 1.08 -6.34
N VAL A 254 -5.17 0.58 -7.58
CA VAL A 254 -3.97 0.83 -8.37
C VAL A 254 -3.88 2.31 -8.79
N THR A 255 -4.99 2.94 -9.17
CA THR A 255 -5.00 4.37 -9.48
C THR A 255 -4.61 5.21 -8.28
N THR A 256 -5.09 4.88 -7.08
CA THR A 256 -4.71 5.58 -5.86
C THR A 256 -3.22 5.43 -5.55
N HIS A 257 -2.64 4.25 -5.77
CA HIS A 257 -1.19 4.07 -5.66
C HIS A 257 -0.44 5.01 -6.60
N VAL A 258 -0.81 5.05 -7.88
CA VAL A 258 -0.18 5.93 -8.87
C VAL A 258 -0.31 7.40 -8.48
N LEU A 259 -1.50 7.83 -8.05
CA LEU A 259 -1.77 9.22 -7.65
C LEU A 259 -0.99 9.66 -6.41
N ILE A 260 -0.61 8.74 -5.53
CA ILE A 260 0.14 9.06 -4.32
C ILE A 260 1.65 8.94 -4.57
N PHE A 261 2.06 7.94 -5.33
CA PHE A 261 3.46 7.69 -5.61
C PHE A 261 4.08 8.70 -6.58
N ILE A 262 3.38 9.10 -7.64
CA ILE A 262 3.93 10.08 -8.59
C ILE A 262 4.33 11.38 -7.89
N PRO A 263 3.46 12.04 -7.08
CA PRO A 263 3.86 13.23 -6.34
C PRO A 263 5.06 12.98 -5.42
N GLN A 264 5.12 11.83 -4.75
CA GLN A 264 6.26 11.49 -3.89
C GLN A 264 7.56 11.39 -4.70
N VAL A 265 7.55 10.72 -5.85
CA VAL A 265 8.73 10.59 -6.73
C VAL A 265 9.13 11.97 -7.27
N VAL A 266 8.16 12.77 -7.72
CA VAL A 266 8.39 14.14 -8.20
C VAL A 266 9.03 15.01 -7.11
N MET A 267 8.55 14.93 -5.87
CA MET A 267 9.15 15.65 -4.73
C MET A 267 10.61 15.23 -4.51
N VAL A 268 10.91 13.93 -4.52
CA VAL A 268 12.29 13.43 -4.38
C VAL A 268 13.18 13.93 -5.51
N VAL A 269 12.68 13.95 -6.74
CA VAL A 269 13.41 14.46 -7.91
C VAL A 269 13.65 15.96 -7.79
N ILE A 270 12.63 16.74 -7.41
CA ILE A 270 12.74 18.19 -7.23
C ILE A 270 13.78 18.52 -6.16
N VAL A 271 13.67 17.94 -4.97
CA VAL A 271 14.62 18.14 -3.87
C VAL A 271 16.06 17.88 -4.32
N ARG A 272 16.25 16.87 -5.20
CA ARG A 272 17.56 16.57 -5.78
C ARG A 272 18.03 17.56 -6.84
N LEU A 273 17.16 18.00 -7.73
CA LEU A 273 17.53 18.91 -8.81
C LEU A 273 17.79 20.33 -8.32
N THR A 274 17.04 20.77 -7.31
CA THR A 274 17.14 22.13 -6.78
C THR A 274 18.15 22.26 -5.64
N ASN A 275 18.63 21.14 -5.08
CA ASN A 275 19.31 21.09 -3.78
C ASN A 275 18.54 21.84 -2.68
N ASP A 276 17.23 21.99 -2.84
CA ASP A 276 16.39 22.73 -1.89
C ASP A 276 16.17 21.83 -0.66
N THR A 277 16.77 22.25 0.45
CA THR A 277 16.77 21.51 1.72
C THR A 277 15.53 21.76 2.56
N ARG A 278 14.47 22.33 2.00
CA ARG A 278 13.23 22.56 2.73
C ARG A 278 12.67 21.23 3.26
N ASP A 279 12.84 21.02 4.56
CA ASP A 279 12.39 19.84 5.32
C ASP A 279 10.92 19.50 5.07
N HIS A 280 10.10 20.51 4.77
CA HIS A 280 8.68 20.34 4.44
C HIS A 280 8.43 19.38 3.26
N PHE A 281 9.25 19.36 2.22
CA PHE A 281 9.05 18.43 1.10
C PHE A 281 9.24 16.97 1.52
N TYR A 282 10.17 16.73 2.45
CA TYR A 282 10.38 15.41 3.02
C TYR A 282 9.17 15.01 3.89
N ASP A 283 8.69 15.93 4.74
CA ASP A 283 7.51 15.70 5.59
C ASP A 283 6.26 15.32 4.79
N TYR A 284 6.00 16.02 3.68
CA TYR A 284 4.89 15.69 2.77
C TYR A 284 5.11 14.37 2.03
N GLY A 285 6.34 14.06 1.64
CA GLY A 285 6.68 12.78 1.02
C GLY A 285 6.42 11.58 1.94
N VAL A 286 6.72 11.75 3.23
CA VAL A 286 6.40 10.76 4.28
C VAL A 286 4.87 10.68 4.46
N LEU A 287 4.18 11.81 4.54
CA LEU A 287 2.71 11.82 4.67
C LEU A 287 2.02 11.10 3.52
N LEU A 288 2.44 11.36 2.28
CA LEU A 288 1.92 10.68 1.10
C LEU A 288 2.14 9.18 1.20
N GLN A 289 3.34 8.75 1.62
CA GLN A 289 3.62 7.34 1.86
C GLN A 289 2.67 6.76 2.92
N CYS A 290 2.41 7.52 4.00
CA CYS A 290 1.49 7.13 5.06
C CYS A 290 0.05 6.95 4.58
N LEU A 291 -0.40 7.86 3.71
CA LEU A 291 -1.72 7.77 3.09
C LEU A 291 -1.85 6.57 2.16
N ASN A 292 -0.78 6.18 1.44
CA ASN A 292 -0.84 5.05 0.51
C ASN A 292 -1.25 3.75 1.20
N TYR A 293 -0.62 3.41 2.32
CA TYR A 293 -0.93 2.18 3.05
C TYR A 293 -2.19 2.31 3.94
N LEU A 294 -2.69 3.52 4.17
CA LEU A 294 -3.95 3.77 4.88
C LEU A 294 -5.16 3.50 3.97
N ILE A 295 -5.06 3.83 2.69
CA ILE A 295 -6.21 3.77 1.77
C ILE A 295 -6.60 2.33 1.45
N ASP A 296 -5.65 1.41 1.35
CA ASP A 296 -5.90 0.02 1.04
C ASP A 296 -6.86 -0.73 1.98
N PRO A 297 -6.68 -0.67 3.32
CA PRO A 297 -7.65 -1.26 4.23
C PRO A 297 -9.02 -0.58 4.16
N ILE A 298 -9.08 0.74 3.96
CA ILE A 298 -10.34 1.49 3.77
C ILE A 298 -11.04 1.03 2.48
N MET A 299 -10.28 0.87 1.41
CA MET A 299 -10.76 0.39 0.13
C MET A 299 -11.30 -1.03 0.22
N CYS A 300 -10.61 -1.91 0.94
CA CYS A 300 -11.13 -3.24 1.25
C CYS A 300 -12.43 -3.18 2.05
N PHE A 301 -12.51 -2.28 3.04
CA PHE A 301 -13.74 -2.01 3.79
C PHE A 301 -14.89 -1.60 2.89
N LEU A 302 -14.70 -0.62 2.01
CA LEU A 302 -15.78 -0.08 1.20
C LEU A 302 -16.30 -1.06 0.13
N THR A 303 -15.49 -2.04 -0.24
CA THR A 303 -15.76 -2.78 -1.48
C THR A 303 -15.88 -4.29 -1.35
N VAL A 304 -15.30 -4.91 -0.31
CA VAL A 304 -15.29 -6.36 -0.14
C VAL A 304 -16.34 -6.74 0.91
N LYS A 305 -17.54 -7.15 0.49
CA LYS A 305 -18.64 -7.52 1.40
C LYS A 305 -18.27 -8.57 2.46
N PRO A 306 -17.53 -9.66 2.13
CA PRO A 306 -17.10 -10.63 3.14
C PRO A 306 -16.20 -9.98 4.21
N TYR A 307 -15.41 -8.98 3.81
CA TYR A 307 -14.58 -8.22 4.73
C TYR A 307 -15.42 -7.29 5.60
N GLN A 308 -16.39 -6.55 5.04
CA GLN A 308 -17.35 -5.74 5.81
C GLN A 308 -18.06 -6.57 6.89
N LYS A 309 -18.55 -7.76 6.52
CA LYS A 309 -19.25 -8.67 7.43
C LYS A 309 -18.33 -9.18 8.55
N ALA A 310 -17.09 -9.54 8.22
CA ALA A 310 -16.14 -10.01 9.23
C ALA A 310 -15.62 -8.88 10.11
N PHE A 311 -15.44 -7.68 9.56
CA PHE A 311 -15.08 -6.48 10.30
C PHE A 311 -16.19 -6.07 11.27
N SER A 312 -17.46 -6.08 10.85
CA SER A 312 -18.58 -5.81 11.76
C SER A 312 -18.67 -6.86 12.87
N MET A 313 -18.41 -8.14 12.58
CA MET A 313 -18.31 -9.17 13.62
C MET A 313 -17.17 -8.90 14.62
N LEU A 314 -16.01 -8.40 14.16
CA LEU A 314 -14.92 -8.01 15.06
C LEU A 314 -15.31 -6.82 15.95
N LEU A 315 -15.98 -5.81 15.40
CA LEU A 315 -16.44 -4.65 16.18
C LEU A 315 -17.55 -5.00 17.18
N ILE A 316 -18.50 -5.85 16.78
CA ILE A 316 -19.61 -6.29 17.64
C ILE A 316 -19.10 -7.22 18.75
N ASN A 317 -18.10 -8.06 18.46
CA ASN A 317 -17.46 -8.93 19.45
C ASN A 317 -16.29 -8.25 20.18
N CYS A 318 -16.05 -6.96 19.96
CA CYS A 318 -15.03 -6.19 20.68
C CYS A 318 -15.42 -6.13 22.17
N PRO A 319 -14.47 -6.27 23.10
CA PRO A 319 -14.69 -6.90 24.39
C PRO A 319 -15.29 -5.97 25.45
N CYS A 320 -16.29 -5.16 25.14
CA CYS A 320 -17.12 -4.58 26.20
C CYS A 320 -17.91 -5.69 26.94
N ASN A 321 -18.24 -6.78 26.25
CA ASN A 321 -18.86 -7.96 26.88
C ASN A 321 -17.87 -9.09 27.21
N GLN A 322 -16.66 -9.15 26.61
CA GLN A 322 -15.65 -10.17 26.93
C GLN A 322 -14.69 -9.77 28.07
N LEU A 323 -14.67 -8.50 28.52
CA LEU A 323 -13.99 -8.14 29.78
C LEU A 323 -14.57 -8.91 30.98
N SER A 324 -15.85 -9.31 30.91
CA SER A 324 -16.50 -10.16 31.91
C SER A 324 -15.88 -11.56 31.98
N TYR A 325 -15.40 -12.10 30.86
CA TYR A 325 -14.78 -13.43 30.79
C TYR A 325 -13.35 -13.42 31.33
N LEU A 326 -12.59 -12.35 31.09
CA LEU A 326 -11.28 -12.14 31.72
C LEU A 326 -11.40 -11.89 33.24
N CYS A 327 -12.44 -11.16 33.69
CA CYS A 327 -12.73 -11.02 35.13
C CYS A 327 -13.15 -12.34 35.81
N GLN A 328 -13.72 -13.29 35.07
CA GLN A 328 -14.03 -14.63 35.60
C GLN A 328 -12.76 -15.50 35.74
N LEU A 329 -11.74 -15.29 34.89
CA LEU A 329 -10.44 -15.97 34.97
C LEU A 329 -9.56 -15.49 36.14
N PHE A 330 -9.84 -14.32 36.73
CA PHE A 330 -9.12 -13.78 37.89
C PHE A 330 -9.92 -13.81 39.20
N LYS A 331 -11.04 -14.55 39.25
CA LYS A 331 -11.69 -14.81 40.54
C LYS A 331 -10.78 -15.72 41.37
N PRO A 332 -10.36 -15.33 42.58
CA PRO A 332 -9.56 -16.19 43.44
C PRO A 332 -10.37 -17.45 43.75
N HIS A 333 -9.81 -18.62 43.42
CA HIS A 333 -10.31 -19.90 43.91
C HIS A 333 -10.23 -19.87 45.44
N LYS A 334 -11.39 -19.98 46.10
CA LYS A 334 -11.49 -20.19 47.54
C LYS A 334 -11.07 -21.59 47.91
#